data_AF-A0A4S2HKR9-F1
#
_entry.id   AF-A0A4S2HKR9-F1
#
_cell.length_a   1.000
_cell.length_b   1.000
_cell.length_c   1.000
_cell.angle_alpha   90.00
_cell.angle_beta   90.00
_cell.angle_gamma   90.00
#
_symmetry.space_group_name_H-M   'P 1'
#
loop_
_entity.id
_entity.type
_entity.pdbx_description
1 polymer ?
#
loop_
_entity_poly.entity_id
_entity_poly.type
_entity_poly.pdbx_seq_one_letter_code
_entity_poly.pdbx_strand_id
1 'polypeptide(L)'
;MDYTRIAKLHNKVFSTPQGSREREQAINSLSDSERKAVFSLEEDYMLGRITRKEITEMAQKGNGTMTYEQFVKKSESGEKGTLRELSKFAKESPELYQQYRERYHREQDEQTRLHNRRLTENTFKNKPYSFR
;
A
#
# COMPACT_ATOMS: atom_id res chain seq x y z
N MET A 1 -22.07 4.54 0.34
CA MET A 1 -20.89 5.33 0.75
C MET A 1 -19.74 4.94 -0.16
N ASP A 2 -19.19 5.89 -0.91
CA ASP A 2 -18.04 5.63 -1.79
C ASP A 2 -16.73 5.72 -0.99
N TYR A 3 -16.23 4.57 -0.53
CA TYR A 3 -15.01 4.49 0.28
C TYR A 3 -13.77 5.04 -0.45
N THR A 4 -13.75 5.02 -1.79
CA THR A 4 -12.66 5.63 -2.55
C THR A 4 -12.69 7.14 -2.43
N ARG A 5 -13.87 7.75 -2.61
CA ARG A 5 -14.02 9.20 -2.42
C ARG A 5 -13.62 9.62 -1.00
N ILE A 6 -14.06 8.89 0.02
CA ILE A 6 -13.69 9.17 1.41
C ILE A 6 -12.18 9.03 1.64
N ALA A 7 -11.54 7.98 1.14
CA ALA A 7 -10.10 7.78 1.28
C ALA A 7 -9.26 8.86 0.55
N LYS A 8 -9.73 9.34 -0.61
CA LYS A 8 -9.10 10.48 -1.31
C LYS A 8 -9.19 11.77 -0.50
N LEU A 9 -10.36 12.05 0.07
CA LEU A 9 -10.57 13.22 0.92
C LEU A 9 -9.76 13.12 2.22
N HIS A 10 -9.69 11.93 2.81
CA HIS A 10 -8.84 11.65 3.96
C HIS A 10 -7.36 11.95 3.66
N ASN A 11 -6.83 11.41 2.57
CA ASN A 11 -5.45 11.71 2.17
C ASN A 11 -5.22 13.21 1.99
N LYS A 12 -6.15 13.94 1.38
CA LYS A 12 -6.06 15.39 1.20
C LYS A 12 -6.04 16.17 2.52
N VAL A 13 -6.85 15.76 3.50
CA VAL A 13 -6.95 16.45 4.81
C VAL A 13 -5.78 16.10 5.72
N PHE A 14 -5.37 14.83 5.75
CA PHE A 14 -4.37 14.32 6.69
C PHE A 14 -2.95 14.22 6.10
N SER A 15 -2.74 14.57 4.82
CA SER A 15 -1.39 14.86 4.29
C SER A 15 -0.90 16.27 4.65
N THR A 16 -1.83 17.18 4.98
CA THR A 16 -1.50 18.55 5.37
C THR A 16 -1.26 18.68 6.88
N PRO A 17 -0.27 19.48 7.32
CA PRO A 17 0.00 19.72 8.74
C PRO A 17 -1.22 20.22 9.51
N GLN A 18 -1.31 19.88 10.79
CA GLN A 18 -2.36 20.37 11.67
C GLN A 18 -2.24 21.88 11.86
N GLY A 19 -3.38 22.60 11.81
CA GLY A 19 -3.42 24.05 11.96
C GLY A 19 -2.98 24.84 10.70
N SER A 20 -2.75 24.17 9.57
CA SER A 20 -2.52 24.87 8.31
C SER A 20 -3.83 25.41 7.73
N ARG A 21 -3.76 26.59 7.12
CA ARG A 21 -4.91 27.18 6.40
C ARG A 21 -5.45 26.26 5.31
N GLU A 22 -4.56 25.51 4.65
CA GLU A 22 -4.92 24.53 3.63
C GLU A 22 -5.77 23.38 4.21
N ARG A 23 -5.43 22.89 5.39
CA ARG A 23 -6.18 21.83 6.07
C ARG A 23 -7.56 22.31 6.49
N GLU A 24 -7.64 23.51 7.05
CA GLU A 24 -8.92 24.12 7.43
C GLU A 24 -9.82 24.33 6.22
N GLN A 25 -9.28 24.82 5.11
CA GLN A 25 -10.01 24.95 3.84
C GLN A 25 -10.47 23.59 3.32
N ALA A 26 -9.61 22.56 3.36
CA ALA A 26 -9.95 21.21 2.94
C ALA A 26 -11.13 20.66 3.77
N ILE A 27 -11.09 20.83 5.09
CA ILE A 27 -12.17 20.41 6.02
C ILE A 27 -13.45 21.21 5.79
N ASN A 28 -13.35 22.53 5.57
CA ASN A 28 -14.49 23.42 5.33
C ASN A 28 -15.14 23.22 3.96
N SER A 29 -14.44 22.61 3.01
CA SER A 29 -14.99 22.24 1.70
C SER A 29 -15.77 20.92 1.71
N LEU A 30 -15.70 20.14 2.81
CA LEU A 30 -16.42 18.87 2.94
C LEU A 30 -17.87 19.11 3.39
N SER A 31 -18.79 18.30 2.87
CA SER A 31 -20.12 18.18 3.48
C SER A 31 -20.03 17.54 4.88
N ASP A 32 -21.04 17.74 5.74
CA ASP A 32 -21.08 17.14 7.08
C ASP A 32 -20.95 15.61 7.04
N SER A 33 -21.56 14.98 6.03
CA SER A 33 -21.48 13.53 5.83
C SER A 33 -20.08 13.06 5.45
N GLU A 34 -19.38 13.77 4.56
CA GLU A 34 -18.01 13.46 4.16
C GLU A 34 -17.03 13.73 5.30
N ARG A 35 -17.22 14.83 6.03
CA ARG A 35 -16.43 15.17 7.20
C ARG A 35 -16.52 14.03 8.22
N LYS A 36 -17.73 13.60 8.59
CA LYS A 36 -17.93 12.48 9.52
C LYS A 36 -17.23 11.20 9.06
N ALA A 37 -17.36 10.85 7.78
CA ALA A 37 -16.76 9.65 7.23
C ALA A 37 -15.21 9.72 7.20
N VAL A 38 -14.64 10.88 6.84
CA VAL A 38 -13.19 11.11 6.82
C VAL A 38 -12.60 11.02 8.23
N PHE A 39 -13.25 11.62 9.22
CA PHE A 39 -12.79 11.54 10.61
C PHE A 39 -12.96 10.14 11.22
N SER A 40 -14.05 9.43 10.89
CA SER A 40 -14.21 8.02 11.30
C SER A 40 -13.11 7.13 10.73
N LEU A 41 -12.70 7.36 9.47
CA LEU A 41 -11.61 6.62 8.85
C LEU A 41 -10.25 6.91 9.53
N GLU A 42 -10.00 8.16 9.93
CA GLU A 42 -8.82 8.49 10.73
C GLU A 42 -8.88 7.85 12.13
N GLU A 43 -10.05 7.81 12.76
CA GLU A 43 -10.23 7.16 14.05
C GLU A 43 -9.89 5.66 13.97
N ASP A 44 -10.38 4.95 12.95
CA ASP A 44 -10.05 3.54 12.73
C ASP A 44 -8.54 3.33 12.50
N TYR A 45 -7.87 4.28 11.82
CA TYR A 45 -6.41 4.27 11.67
C TYR A 45 -5.69 4.48 13.00
N MET A 46 -6.12 5.45 13.80
CA MET A 46 -5.54 5.74 15.12
C MET A 46 -5.76 4.60 16.12
N LEU A 47 -6.87 3.87 16.00
CA LEU A 47 -7.16 2.67 16.77
C LEU A 47 -6.44 1.41 16.24
N GLY A 48 -5.67 1.53 15.16
CA GLY A 48 -4.93 0.41 14.56
C GLY A 48 -5.82 -0.65 13.91
N ARG A 49 -7.10 -0.35 13.65
CA ARG A 49 -8.04 -1.24 12.97
C ARG A 49 -7.77 -1.32 11.47
N ILE A 50 -7.22 -0.23 10.92
CA ILE A 50 -6.78 -0.13 9.54
C ILE A 50 -5.40 0.52 9.49
N THR A 51 -4.67 0.23 8.44
CA THR A 51 -3.34 0.74 8.17
C THR A 51 -3.38 1.88 7.16
N ARG A 52 -2.35 2.73 7.16
CA ARG A 52 -2.19 3.79 6.16
C ARG A 52 -2.10 3.25 4.72
N LYS A 53 -1.58 2.02 4.58
CA LYS A 53 -1.52 1.30 3.29
C LYS A 53 -2.92 1.00 2.77
N GLU A 54 -3.79 0.45 3.61
CA GLU A 54 -5.18 0.15 3.25
C GLU A 54 -5.97 1.41 2.87
N ILE A 55 -5.76 2.54 3.56
CA ILE A 55 -6.38 3.83 3.19
C ILE A 55 -5.91 4.29 1.80
N THR A 56 -4.62 4.19 1.52
CA THR A 56 -4.06 4.54 0.20
C THR A 56 -4.64 3.65 -0.90
N GLU A 57 -4.77 2.35 -0.64
CA GLU A 57 -5.34 1.39 -1.60
C GLU A 57 -6.83 1.65 -1.84
N MET A 58 -7.60 2.00 -0.80
CA MET A 58 -9.00 2.42 -0.93
C MET A 58 -9.15 3.65 -1.83
N ALA A 59 -8.24 4.63 -1.70
CA ALA A 59 -8.22 5.84 -2.51
C ALA A 59 -7.90 5.56 -4.00
N GLN A 60 -7.17 4.48 -4.29
CA GLN A 60 -6.81 4.07 -5.65
C GLN A 60 -7.89 3.22 -6.32
N LYS A 61 -8.68 2.46 -5.56
CA LYS A 61 -9.65 1.47 -6.06
C LYS A 61 -10.76 2.06 -6.96
N GLY A 62 -11.16 3.31 -6.77
CA GLY A 62 -12.24 3.95 -7.54
C GLY A 62 -11.78 4.73 -8.79
N ASN A 63 -10.52 4.62 -9.21
CA ASN A 63 -10.07 5.14 -10.50
C ASN A 63 -10.18 4.10 -11.64
N GLY A 64 -10.68 2.89 -11.37
CA GLY A 64 -10.67 1.77 -12.34
C GLY A 64 -9.28 1.23 -12.64
N THR A 65 -8.25 1.75 -11.97
CA THR A 65 -6.85 1.33 -12.07
C THR A 65 -6.57 0.11 -11.20
N MET A 66 -5.67 -0.75 -11.68
CA MET A 66 -5.29 -2.00 -11.03
C MET A 66 -4.77 -1.75 -9.60
N THR A 67 -5.26 -2.51 -8.62
CA THR A 67 -4.80 -2.44 -7.22
C THR A 67 -3.45 -3.13 -7.03
N TYR A 68 -2.75 -2.83 -5.94
CA TYR A 68 -1.45 -3.45 -5.64
C TYR A 68 -1.55 -4.97 -5.52
N GLU A 69 -2.56 -5.50 -4.81
CA GLU A 69 -2.76 -6.96 -4.70
C GLU A 69 -3.00 -7.63 -6.05
N GLN A 70 -3.79 -7.00 -6.92
CA GLN A 70 -4.02 -7.49 -8.28
C GLN A 70 -2.73 -7.44 -9.10
N PHE A 71 -1.92 -6.39 -8.95
CA PHE A 71 -0.61 -6.27 -9.57
C PHE A 71 0.35 -7.38 -9.11
N VAL A 72 0.43 -7.66 -7.81
CA VAL A 72 1.25 -8.74 -7.23
C VAL A 72 0.82 -10.09 -7.78
N LYS A 73 -0.48 -10.41 -7.65
CA LYS A 73 -1.05 -11.68 -8.12
C LYS A 73 -0.78 -11.91 -9.60
N LYS A 74 -0.91 -10.86 -10.43
CA LYS A 74 -0.64 -10.94 -11.88
C LYS A 74 0.85 -11.08 -12.19
N SER A 75 1.71 -10.39 -11.44
CA SER A 75 3.17 -10.47 -11.58
C SER A 75 3.70 -11.86 -11.25
N GLU A 76 3.09 -12.55 -10.27
CA GLU A 76 3.46 -13.91 -9.89
C GLU A 76 2.87 -14.99 -10.81
N SER A 77 1.67 -14.75 -11.37
CA SER A 77 0.92 -15.78 -12.12
C SER A 77 1.55 -16.26 -13.43
N GLY A 78 2.45 -15.48 -14.07
CA GLY A 78 3.13 -15.85 -15.31
C GLY A 78 2.23 -16.16 -16.53
N GLU A 79 0.91 -16.00 -16.42
CA GLU A 79 -0.05 -16.33 -17.48
C GLU A 79 0.09 -15.37 -18.68
N LYS A 80 -0.08 -15.91 -19.90
CA LYS A 80 0.07 -15.13 -21.16
C LYS A 80 -0.81 -13.86 -21.23
N GLY A 81 -1.93 -13.81 -20.50
CA GLY A 81 -2.82 -12.64 -20.44
C GLY A 81 -2.37 -11.54 -19.48
N THR A 82 -1.66 -11.87 -18.41
CA THR A 82 -1.37 -10.93 -17.32
C THR A 82 -0.28 -9.92 -17.68
N LEU A 83 0.66 -10.29 -18.54
CA LEU A 83 1.64 -9.36 -19.11
C LEU A 83 1.00 -8.24 -19.93
N ARG A 84 -0.07 -8.54 -20.68
CA ARG A 84 -0.76 -7.53 -21.50
C ARG A 84 -1.51 -6.52 -20.64
N GLU A 85 -2.11 -6.98 -19.55
CA GLU A 85 -2.81 -6.12 -18.59
C GLU A 85 -1.83 -5.26 -17.78
N LEU A 86 -0.70 -5.83 -17.35
CA LEU A 86 0.37 -5.07 -16.69
C LEU A 86 0.98 -4.03 -17.62
N SER A 87 1.16 -4.34 -18.91
CA SER A 87 1.64 -3.39 -19.92
C SER A 87 0.63 -2.27 -20.19
N LYS A 88 -0.66 -2.59 -20.28
CA LYS A 88 -1.73 -1.59 -20.40
C LYS A 88 -1.78 -0.68 -19.17
N PHE A 89 -1.69 -1.26 -17.98
CA PHE A 89 -1.63 -0.52 -16.73
C PHE A 89 -0.39 0.41 -16.65
N ALA A 90 0.78 -0.07 -17.04
CA ALA A 90 2.00 0.75 -17.11
C ALA A 90 1.85 1.94 -18.07
N LYS A 91 1.08 1.78 -19.16
CA LYS A 91 0.80 2.85 -20.12
C LYS A 91 -0.24 3.85 -19.61
N GLU A 92 -1.29 3.38 -18.94
CA GLU A 92 -2.38 4.23 -18.42
C GLU A 92 -1.99 4.97 -17.14
N SER A 93 -1.08 4.43 -16.34
CA SER A 93 -0.66 5.02 -15.06
C SER A 93 0.81 4.71 -14.75
N PRO A 94 1.76 5.35 -15.46
CA PRO A 94 3.19 5.04 -15.34
C PRO A 94 3.75 5.30 -13.93
N GLU A 95 3.33 6.39 -13.28
CA GLU A 95 3.78 6.72 -11.91
C GLU A 95 3.33 5.67 -10.89
N LEU A 96 2.08 5.21 -11.01
CA LEU A 96 1.52 4.21 -10.11
C LEU A 96 2.15 2.83 -10.35
N TYR A 97 2.38 2.48 -11.62
CA TYR A 97 3.12 1.27 -11.99
C TYR A 97 4.53 1.28 -11.40
N GLN A 98 5.25 2.40 -11.49
CA GLN A 98 6.59 2.54 -10.96
C GLN A 98 6.61 2.34 -9.43
N GLN A 99 5.69 2.98 -8.71
CA GLN A 99 5.55 2.81 -7.25
C GLN A 99 5.28 1.34 -6.87
N TYR A 100 4.39 0.67 -7.60
CA TYR A 100 4.07 -0.73 -7.34
C TYR A 100 5.25 -1.66 -7.63
N ARG A 101 5.96 -1.41 -8.73
CA ARG A 101 7.15 -2.18 -9.11
C ARG A 101 8.26 -2.05 -8.08
N GLU A 102 8.54 -0.83 -7.61
CA GLU A 102 9.55 -0.59 -6.57
C GLU A 102 9.18 -1.27 -5.25
N ARG A 103 7.91 -1.17 -4.84
CA ARG A 103 7.41 -1.84 -3.64
C ARG A 103 7.54 -3.36 -3.75
N TYR A 104 7.14 -3.94 -4.88
CA TYR A 104 7.20 -5.38 -5.13
C TYR A 104 8.64 -5.91 -5.06
N HIS A 105 9.60 -5.23 -5.71
CA HIS A 105 11.00 -5.62 -5.63
C HIS A 105 11.56 -5.51 -4.21
N ARG A 106 11.19 -4.46 -3.47
CA ARG A 106 11.64 -4.28 -2.08
C ARG A 106 11.10 -5.39 -1.16
N GLU A 107 9.83 -5.77 -1.33
CA GLU A 107 9.21 -6.87 -0.59
C GLU A 107 9.88 -8.23 -0.92
N GLN A 108 10.21 -8.48 -2.20
CA GLN A 108 10.96 -9.68 -2.63
C GLN A 108 12.38 -9.72 -2.06
N ASP A 109 13.09 -8.59 -2.05
CA ASP A 109 14.43 -8.47 -1.47
C ASP A 109 14.41 -8.73 0.04
N GLU A 110 13.40 -8.21 0.76
CA GLU A 110 13.21 -8.48 2.18
C GLU A 110 12.93 -9.95 2.46
N GLN A 111 12.04 -10.59 1.68
CA GLN A 111 11.77 -12.03 1.80
C GLN A 111 13.03 -12.86 1.55
N THR A 112 13.82 -12.50 0.54
CA THR A 112 15.09 -13.15 0.22
C THR A 112 16.11 -12.98 1.35
N ARG A 113 16.22 -11.78 1.93
CA ARG A 113 17.07 -11.51 3.10
C ARG A 113 16.64 -12.32 4.32
N LEU A 114 15.35 -12.41 4.58
CA LEU A 114 14.80 -13.21 5.68
C LEU A 114 15.09 -14.70 5.48
N HIS A 115 14.91 -15.21 4.25
CA HIS A 115 15.25 -16.58 3.89
C HIS A 115 16.75 -16.86 4.13
N ASN A 116 17.63 -15.98 3.64
CA ASN A 116 19.08 -16.11 3.83
C ASN A 116 19.48 -16.05 5.31
N ARG A 117 18.88 -15.16 6.12
CA ARG A 117 19.11 -15.10 7.56
C ARG A 117 18.75 -16.42 8.24
N ARG A 118 17.59 -17.00 7.91
CA ARG A 118 17.16 -18.30 8.45
C ARG A 118 18.14 -19.41 8.11
N LEU A 119 18.68 -19.44 6.89
CA LEU A 119 19.70 -20.40 6.49
C LEU A 119 20.98 -20.24 7.33
N THR A 120 21.46 -19.00 7.50
CA THR A 120 22.67 -18.73 8.29
C THR A 120 22.51 -19.08 9.78
N GLU A 121 21.37 -18.77 10.39
CA GLU A 121 21.10 -19.13 11.80
C GLU A 121 21.03 -20.64 12.01
N ASN A 122 20.52 -21.39 11.03
CA ASN A 122 20.46 -22.86 11.10
C ASN A 122 21.85 -23.51 10.94
N THR A 123 22.76 -22.91 10.16
CA THR A 123 24.13 -23.42 9.98
C THR A 123 25.01 -23.34 11.23
N PHE A 124 24.71 -22.47 12.20
CA PHE A 124 25.46 -22.39 13.46
C PHE A 124 24.95 -23.35 14.55
N LYS A 125 23.75 -23.92 14.41
CA LYS A 125 23.17 -24.86 15.40
C LYS A 125 23.55 -26.33 15.15
N ASN A 126 24.06 -26.67 13.97
CA ASN A 126 24.39 -28.04 13.54
C ASN A 126 25.90 -28.28 13.35
N LYS A 127 26.77 -27.57 14.07
CA LYS A 127 28.18 -27.98 14.15
C LYS A 127 28.31 -29.00 15.30
N PRO A 128 28.71 -30.26 15.05
CA PRO A 128 29.02 -31.17 16.15
C PRO A 128 30.18 -30.54 16.93
N TYR A 129 29.97 -30.41 18.23
CA TYR A 129 30.92 -29.80 19.15
C TYR A 129 32.17 -30.69 19.21
N SER A 130 33.20 -30.41 18.40
CA SER A 130 34.48 -31.11 18.46
C SER A 130 35.40 -30.36 19.42
N PHE A 131 35.45 -30.78 20.69
CA PHE A 131 36.57 -30.47 21.56
C PHE A 131 37.75 -31.39 21.16
N ARG A 132 38.91 -30.81 20.89
CA ARG A 132 40.20 -31.51 20.82
C ARG A 132 41.12 -30.90 21.87
#